data_AF-A0ABD3LSA1-F1
#
_entry.id   AF-A0ABD3LSA1-F1
#
_cell.length_a   1.000
_cell.length_b   1.000
_cell.length_c   1.000
_cell.angle_alpha   90.00
_cell.angle_beta   90.00
_cell.angle_gamma   90.00
#
_symmetry.space_group_name_H-M   'P 1'
#
loop_
_entity.id
_entity.type
_entity.pdbx_description
1 polymer ?
#
loop_
_entity_poly.entity_id
_entity_poly.type
_entity_poly.pdbx_seq_one_letter_code
_entity_poly.pdbx_strand_id
1 'polypeptide(L)'
;GVLSMIVAKYPSIKGINFDLPHVIEDAPPLPGVDHVGGDMFVSVPKGDAIFMKWICHDWSDNHCAKFLKNCYDALPNNGKVIVAECVLPVYPDTSLATKNVIHIDCIMLAHDPGGKERTQKEFEALAKGAGFLGFQVMCCAFGSHVMEFLKTA
;
A
#
# COMPACT_ATOMS: atom_id res chain seq x y z
N GLY A 1 -13.43 0.07 8.42
CA GLY A 1 -12.09 0.24 7.82
C GLY A 1 -12.18 0.95 6.48
N VAL A 2 -11.05 1.32 5.88
CA VAL A 2 -10.99 2.07 4.60
C VAL A 2 -11.76 1.36 3.49
N LEU A 3 -11.60 0.04 3.34
CA LEU A 3 -12.31 -0.74 2.33
C LEU A 3 -13.84 -0.66 2.46
N SER A 4 -14.36 -0.68 3.69
CA SER A 4 -15.81 -0.52 3.95
C SER A 4 -16.34 0.82 3.42
N MET A 5 -15.57 1.91 3.59
CA MET A 5 -15.95 3.21 3.03
C MET A 5 -15.91 3.22 1.51
N ILE A 6 -14.94 2.52 0.91
CA ILE A 6 -14.83 2.38 -0.56
C ILE A 6 -16.04 1.65 -1.11
N VAL A 7 -16.39 0.47 -0.58
CA VAL A 7 -17.53 -0.31 -1.09
C VAL A 7 -18.88 0.37 -0.80
N ALA A 8 -19.01 1.09 0.32
CA ALA A 8 -20.21 1.87 0.61
C ALA A 8 -20.41 3.02 -0.40
N LYS A 9 -19.31 3.66 -0.82
CA LYS A 9 -19.34 4.73 -1.83
C LYS A 9 -19.51 4.20 -3.25
N TYR A 10 -18.97 3.01 -3.54
CA TYR A 10 -19.01 2.37 -4.86
C TYR A 10 -19.56 0.93 -4.74
N PRO A 11 -20.89 0.75 -4.60
CA PRO A 11 -21.49 -0.56 -4.31
C PRO A 11 -21.31 -1.63 -5.39
N SER A 12 -20.88 -1.24 -6.60
CA SER A 12 -20.53 -2.19 -7.66
C SER A 12 -19.17 -2.88 -7.45
N ILE A 13 -18.32 -2.35 -6.56
CA ILE A 13 -17.04 -2.96 -6.21
C ILE A 13 -17.28 -4.10 -5.23
N LYS A 14 -16.72 -5.28 -5.53
CA LYS A 14 -16.63 -6.40 -4.59
C LYS A 14 -15.31 -6.27 -3.81
N GLY A 15 -15.39 -6.07 -2.51
CA GLY A 15 -14.20 -5.89 -1.66
C GLY A 15 -13.64 -7.22 -1.18
N ILE A 16 -12.31 -7.33 -1.13
CA ILE A 16 -11.61 -8.39 -0.38
C ILE A 16 -10.75 -7.70 0.68
N ASN A 17 -11.00 -7.98 1.94
CA ASN A 17 -10.13 -7.59 3.05
C ASN A 17 -9.15 -8.75 3.30
N PHE A 18 -7.86 -8.49 3.09
CA PHE A 18 -6.81 -9.50 3.22
C PHE A 18 -5.81 -9.10 4.30
N ASP A 19 -5.60 -9.98 5.26
CA ASP A 19 -4.68 -9.79 6.39
C ASP A 19 -4.23 -11.16 6.93
N LEU A 20 -3.40 -11.18 7.98
CA LEU A 20 -3.02 -12.40 8.68
C LEU A 20 -4.26 -13.12 9.24
N PRO A 21 -4.27 -14.47 9.30
CA PRO A 21 -5.44 -15.23 9.73
C PRO A 21 -6.04 -14.78 11.08
N HIS A 22 -5.19 -14.53 12.08
CA HIS A 22 -5.65 -14.10 13.39
C HIS A 22 -6.25 -12.69 13.40
N VAL A 23 -5.79 -11.78 12.52
CA VAL A 23 -6.38 -10.43 12.36
C VAL A 23 -7.76 -10.53 11.71
N ILE A 24 -7.90 -11.44 10.75
CA ILE A 24 -9.17 -11.70 10.06
C ILE A 24 -10.21 -12.34 11.00
N GLU A 25 -9.79 -13.22 11.91
CA GLU A 25 -10.68 -13.82 12.92
C GLU A 25 -11.37 -12.77 13.81
N ASP A 26 -10.66 -11.67 14.12
CA ASP A 26 -11.18 -10.55 14.92
C ASP A 26 -11.94 -9.51 14.08
N ALA A 27 -11.97 -9.64 12.75
CA ALA A 27 -12.58 -8.65 11.86
C ALA A 27 -14.11 -8.74 11.89
N PRO A 28 -14.84 -7.62 12.07
CA PRO A 28 -16.30 -7.64 12.03
C PRO A 28 -16.81 -7.94 10.61
N PRO A 29 -17.98 -8.56 10.44
CA PRO A 29 -18.58 -8.73 9.13
C PRO A 29 -18.89 -7.37 8.49
N LEU A 30 -18.60 -7.24 7.20
CA LEU A 30 -18.77 -6.00 6.45
C LEU A 30 -19.57 -6.29 5.16
N PRO A 31 -20.73 -5.63 4.94
CA PRO A 31 -21.49 -5.82 3.71
C PRO A 31 -20.66 -5.53 2.46
N GLY A 32 -20.68 -6.45 1.49
CA GLY A 32 -19.96 -6.32 0.23
C GLY A 32 -18.44 -6.54 0.32
N VAL A 33 -17.95 -7.08 1.45
CA VAL A 33 -16.53 -7.40 1.68
C VAL A 33 -16.38 -8.86 2.11
N ASP A 34 -15.55 -9.60 1.40
CA ASP A 34 -15.10 -10.92 1.81
C ASP A 34 -13.79 -10.81 2.60
N HIS A 35 -13.72 -11.49 3.75
CA HIS A 35 -12.51 -11.54 4.56
C HIS A 35 -11.68 -12.78 4.21
N VAL A 36 -10.39 -12.60 3.93
CA VAL A 36 -9.48 -13.68 3.54
C VAL A 36 -8.21 -13.60 4.37
N GLY A 37 -7.94 -14.63 5.17
CA GLY A 37 -6.69 -14.76 5.91
C GLY A 37 -5.57 -15.32 5.04
N GLY A 38 -4.35 -14.82 5.21
CA GLY A 38 -3.16 -15.37 4.55
C GLY A 38 -1.87 -14.63 4.86
N ASP A 39 -0.85 -14.85 4.05
CA ASP A 39 0.45 -14.18 4.16
C ASP A 39 0.79 -13.54 2.81
N MET A 40 0.90 -12.20 2.79
CA MET A 40 1.22 -11.44 1.58
C MET A 40 2.58 -11.78 0.99
N PHE A 41 3.51 -12.32 1.78
CA PHE A 41 4.81 -12.79 1.30
C PHE A 41 4.73 -14.15 0.60
N VAL A 42 3.63 -14.88 0.74
CA VAL A 42 3.36 -16.14 0.03
C VAL A 42 2.48 -15.88 -1.18
N SER A 43 1.32 -15.26 -0.98
CA SER A 43 0.39 -14.93 -2.06
C SER A 43 -0.65 -13.92 -1.59
N VAL A 44 -1.22 -13.15 -2.51
CA VAL A 44 -2.36 -12.26 -2.25
C VAL A 44 -3.55 -12.67 -3.12
N PRO A 45 -4.81 -12.40 -2.71
CA PRO A 45 -5.99 -12.70 -3.51
C PRO A 45 -5.97 -11.97 -4.86
N LYS A 46 -6.55 -12.60 -5.89
CA LYS A 46 -6.72 -11.96 -7.19
C LYS A 46 -7.75 -10.84 -7.12
N GLY A 47 -7.52 -9.76 -7.86
CA GLY A 47 -8.44 -8.64 -7.98
C GLY A 47 -8.07 -7.71 -9.13
N ASP A 48 -8.99 -6.85 -9.55
CA ASP A 48 -8.75 -5.86 -10.62
C ASP A 48 -7.79 -4.75 -10.17
N ALA A 49 -7.82 -4.42 -8.88
CA ALA A 49 -6.90 -3.51 -8.23
C ALA A 49 -6.59 -3.99 -6.81
N ILE A 50 -5.40 -3.66 -6.31
CA ILE A 50 -4.97 -3.95 -4.94
C ILE A 50 -4.72 -2.62 -4.24
N PHE A 51 -5.32 -2.42 -3.07
CA PHE A 51 -5.13 -1.23 -2.27
C PHE A 51 -4.28 -1.56 -1.03
N MET A 52 -3.24 -0.76 -0.79
CA MET A 52 -2.40 -0.83 0.40
C MET A 52 -2.29 0.54 1.02
N LYS A 53 -2.52 0.64 2.33
CA LYS A 53 -2.34 1.87 3.09
C LYS A 53 -1.49 1.54 4.30
N TRP A 54 -0.38 2.26 4.48
CA TRP A 54 0.52 2.03 5.62
C TRP A 54 0.94 0.57 5.71
N ILE A 55 1.48 0.06 4.60
CA ILE A 55 2.02 -1.29 4.50
C ILE A 55 3.47 -1.21 4.07
N CYS A 56 3.77 -0.47 3.00
CA CYS A 56 5.12 -0.41 2.46
C CYS A 56 6.12 0.17 3.47
N HIS A 57 5.69 1.11 4.32
CA HIS A 57 6.58 1.75 5.29
C HIS A 57 7.04 0.86 6.45
N ASP A 58 6.31 -0.23 6.74
CA ASP A 58 6.67 -1.17 7.82
C ASP A 58 7.82 -2.12 7.41
N TRP A 59 8.10 -2.19 6.10
CA TRP A 59 8.95 -3.23 5.52
C TRP A 59 10.17 -2.66 4.83
N SER A 60 11.26 -3.44 4.84
CA SER A 60 12.46 -3.12 4.06
C SER A 60 12.22 -3.26 2.56
N ASP A 61 13.09 -2.67 1.75
CA ASP A 61 12.96 -2.68 0.28
C ASP A 61 12.90 -4.09 -0.31
N ASN A 62 13.63 -5.05 0.28
CA ASN A 62 13.59 -6.46 -0.14
C ASN A 62 12.24 -7.13 0.17
N HIS A 63 11.64 -6.81 1.31
CA HIS A 63 10.31 -7.30 1.68
C HIS A 63 9.24 -6.67 0.79
N CYS A 64 9.32 -5.35 0.56
CA CYS A 64 8.47 -4.64 -0.41
C CYS A 64 8.53 -5.26 -1.79
N ALA A 65 9.73 -5.52 -2.32
CA ALA A 65 9.88 -6.17 -3.61
C ALA A 65 9.18 -7.54 -3.66
N LYS A 66 9.25 -8.32 -2.58
CA LYS A 66 8.61 -9.65 -2.49
C LYS A 66 7.09 -9.57 -2.55
N PHE A 67 6.44 -8.81 -1.66
CA PHE A 67 4.97 -8.75 -1.68
C PHE A 67 4.44 -7.96 -2.88
N LEU A 68 5.15 -6.92 -3.36
CA LEU A 68 4.74 -6.20 -4.56
C LEU A 68 4.78 -7.09 -5.80
N LYS A 69 5.73 -8.05 -5.87
CA LYS A 69 5.75 -9.05 -6.93
C LYS A 69 4.53 -9.98 -6.85
N ASN A 70 4.14 -10.40 -5.64
CA ASN A 70 2.91 -11.17 -5.45
C ASN A 70 1.66 -10.37 -5.85
N CYS A 71 1.60 -9.07 -5.53
CA CYS A 71 0.54 -8.18 -6.00
C CYS A 71 0.53 -8.09 -7.54
N TYR A 72 1.70 -7.95 -8.17
CA TYR A 72 1.80 -7.95 -9.62
C TYR A 72 1.21 -9.23 -10.20
N ASP A 73 1.55 -10.40 -9.68
CA ASP A 73 1.08 -11.69 -10.21
C ASP A 73 -0.42 -11.93 -9.98
N ALA A 74 -1.01 -11.29 -8.96
CA ALA A 74 -2.44 -11.38 -8.65
C ALA A 74 -3.34 -10.45 -9.48
N LEU A 75 -2.77 -9.46 -10.18
CA LEU A 75 -3.50 -8.49 -10.99
C LEU A 75 -3.71 -8.95 -12.46
N PRO A 76 -4.80 -8.57 -13.13
CA PRO A 76 -4.95 -8.72 -14.58
C PRO A 76 -3.99 -7.77 -15.34
N ASN A 77 -3.89 -7.90 -16.66
CA ASN A 77 -2.94 -7.11 -17.47
C ASN A 77 -3.15 -5.59 -17.37
N ASN A 78 -4.38 -5.13 -17.16
CA ASN A 78 -4.75 -3.73 -16.98
C ASN A 78 -4.93 -3.35 -15.49
N GLY A 79 -4.50 -4.22 -14.58
CA GLY A 79 -4.63 -4.01 -13.14
C GLY A 79 -3.59 -3.04 -12.57
N LYS A 80 -3.85 -2.58 -11.35
CA LYS A 80 -2.98 -1.64 -10.64
C LYS A 80 -2.90 -1.90 -9.14
N VAL A 81 -1.78 -1.50 -8.55
CA VAL A 81 -1.65 -1.33 -7.10
C VAL A 81 -1.85 0.13 -6.76
N ILE A 82 -2.64 0.41 -5.73
CA ILE A 82 -2.89 1.75 -5.20
C ILE A 82 -2.27 1.80 -3.80
N VAL A 83 -1.26 2.64 -3.64
CA VAL A 83 -0.47 2.78 -2.40
C VAL A 83 -0.80 4.11 -1.74
N ALA A 84 -1.21 4.09 -0.48
CA ALA A 84 -1.49 5.27 0.33
C ALA A 84 -0.48 5.39 1.48
N GLU A 85 0.55 6.21 1.27
CA GLU A 85 1.72 6.31 2.16
C GLU A 85 2.15 7.76 2.36
N CYS A 86 2.93 8.03 3.40
CA CYS A 86 3.67 9.27 3.47
C CYS A 86 4.80 9.27 2.41
N VAL A 87 5.16 10.46 1.93
CA VAL A 87 6.25 10.64 0.96
C VAL A 87 7.25 11.61 1.54
N LEU A 88 8.48 11.13 1.68
CA LEU A 88 9.57 11.89 2.27
C LEU A 88 10.05 12.93 1.24
N PRO A 89 10.14 14.23 1.61
CA PRO A 89 10.68 15.24 0.72
C PRO A 89 12.17 15.00 0.52
N VAL A 90 12.66 15.21 -0.72
CA VAL A 90 14.09 15.02 -1.05
C VAL A 90 14.99 15.96 -0.24
N TYR A 91 14.50 17.16 0.04
CA TYR A 91 15.18 18.14 0.87
C TYR A 91 14.37 18.36 2.14
N PRO A 92 14.96 18.14 3.33
CA PRO A 92 14.27 18.39 4.57
C PRO A 92 14.00 19.90 4.74
N ASP A 93 12.85 20.22 5.32
CA ASP A 93 12.48 21.56 5.74
C ASP A 93 11.85 21.52 7.14
N THR A 94 11.51 22.70 7.68
CA THR A 94 10.97 22.84 9.04
C THR A 94 9.44 22.89 9.11
N SER A 95 8.76 22.64 7.98
CA SER A 95 7.30 22.64 7.91
C SER A 95 6.71 21.52 8.76
N LEU A 96 5.46 21.70 9.19
CA LEU A 96 4.74 20.68 9.95
C LEU A 96 4.54 19.40 9.13
N ALA A 97 4.37 19.51 7.82
CA ALA A 97 4.23 18.35 6.94
C ALA A 97 5.50 17.48 6.97
N THR A 98 6.67 18.09 6.77
CA THR A 98 7.96 17.38 6.80
C THR A 98 8.24 16.79 8.18
N LYS A 99 7.98 17.54 9.26
CA LYS A 99 8.12 17.03 10.63
C LYS A 99 7.22 15.83 10.91
N ASN A 100 5.99 15.82 10.39
CA ASN A 100 5.09 14.68 10.56
C ASN A 100 5.63 13.43 9.87
N VAL A 101 6.12 13.54 8.63
CA VAL A 101 6.70 12.40 7.91
C VAL A 101 7.96 11.89 8.62
N ILE A 102 8.85 12.77 9.08
CA ILE A 102 10.04 12.39 9.85
C ILE A 102 9.68 11.73 11.17
N HIS A 103 8.61 12.20 11.84
CA HIS A 103 8.14 11.56 13.07
C HIS A 103 7.68 10.12 12.80
N ILE A 104 6.94 9.89 11.71
CA ILE A 104 6.54 8.53 11.32
C ILE A 104 7.78 7.69 10.97
N ASP A 105 8.76 8.23 10.25
CA ASP A 105 10.03 7.55 9.96
C ASP A 105 10.77 7.10 11.23
N CYS A 106 10.80 7.96 12.26
CA CYS A 106 11.35 7.60 13.57
C CYS A 106 10.51 6.52 14.30
N ILE A 107 9.19 6.49 14.11
CA ILE A 107 8.34 5.42 14.64
C ILE A 107 8.68 4.10 13.97
N MET A 108 8.83 4.08 12.64
CA MET A 108 9.24 2.89 11.88
C MET A 108 10.60 2.39 12.35
N LEU A 109 11.58 3.28 12.50
CA LEU A 109 12.90 2.93 13.05
C LEU A 109 12.83 2.27 14.43
N ALA A 110 11.88 2.70 15.27
CA ALA A 110 11.76 2.22 16.65
C ALA A 110 11.01 0.88 16.77
N HIS A 111 10.05 0.59 15.89
CA HIS A 111 9.13 -0.55 16.06
C HIS A 111 9.24 -1.61 14.96
N ASP A 112 9.67 -1.24 13.76
CA ASP A 112 9.56 -2.08 12.56
C ASP A 112 10.94 -2.33 11.95
N PRO A 113 11.56 -3.50 12.20
CA PRO A 113 12.91 -3.80 11.71
C PRO A 113 13.00 -3.71 10.18
N GLY A 114 13.59 -2.60 9.70
CA GLY A 114 13.75 -2.31 8.28
C GLY A 114 12.65 -1.45 7.66
N GLY A 115 11.63 -1.07 8.44
CA GLY A 115 10.65 -0.06 8.06
C GLY A 115 11.31 1.32 7.89
N LYS A 116 10.78 2.10 6.95
CA LYS A 116 11.20 3.47 6.65
C LYS A 116 10.16 4.18 5.81
N GLU A 117 10.09 5.49 5.98
CA GLU A 117 9.46 6.36 5.01
C GLU A 117 10.32 6.51 3.77
N ARG A 118 9.69 6.78 2.63
CA ARG A 118 10.36 6.76 1.32
C ARG A 118 10.07 8.01 0.51
N THR A 119 11.05 8.41 -0.28
CA THR A 119 10.86 9.43 -1.31
C THR A 119 10.01 8.89 -2.46
N GLN A 120 9.42 9.79 -3.25
CA GLN A 120 8.67 9.40 -4.45
C GLN A 120 9.50 8.53 -5.41
N LYS A 121 10.80 8.84 -5.56
CA LYS A 121 11.72 8.07 -6.42
C LYS A 121 11.95 6.65 -5.91
N GLU A 122 12.01 6.45 -4.59
CA GLU A 122 12.14 5.12 -4.01
C GLU A 122 10.86 4.30 -4.22
N PHE A 123 9.67 4.90 -4.09
CA PHE A 123 8.41 4.22 -4.44
C PHE A 123 8.34 3.85 -5.93
N GLU A 124 8.76 4.75 -6.82
CA GLU A 124 8.85 4.45 -8.26
C GLU A 124 9.83 3.30 -8.53
N ALA A 125 10.97 3.26 -7.82
CA ALA A 125 11.94 2.17 -7.92
C ALA A 125 11.37 0.84 -7.43
N LEU A 126 10.61 0.82 -6.33
CA LEU A 126 9.90 -0.37 -5.85
C LEU A 126 8.88 -0.88 -6.87
N ALA A 127 8.09 0.03 -7.45
CA ALA A 127 7.11 -0.31 -8.49
C ALA A 127 7.80 -0.97 -9.70
N LYS A 128 8.85 -0.33 -10.23
CA LYS A 128 9.61 -0.87 -11.37
C LYS A 128 10.30 -2.20 -11.04
N GLY A 129 10.87 -2.32 -9.85
CA GLY A 129 11.52 -3.55 -9.38
C GLY A 129 10.57 -4.73 -9.28
N ALA A 130 9.28 -4.50 -9.00
CA ALA A 130 8.24 -5.51 -8.97
C ALA A 130 7.64 -5.84 -10.36
N GLY A 131 8.00 -5.09 -11.40
CA GLY A 131 7.57 -5.30 -12.79
C GLY A 131 6.49 -4.35 -13.30
N PHE A 132 6.06 -3.36 -12.50
CA PHE A 132 5.12 -2.33 -12.96
C PHE A 132 5.79 -1.39 -13.96
N LEU A 133 5.06 -1.01 -15.01
CA LEU A 133 5.57 -0.17 -16.11
C LEU A 133 5.29 1.32 -15.87
N GLY A 134 4.17 1.63 -15.22
CA GLY A 134 3.76 3.00 -14.90
C GLY A 134 3.80 3.28 -13.40
N PHE A 135 4.07 4.54 -13.06
CA PHE A 135 4.02 5.08 -11.70
C PHE A 135 3.44 6.50 -11.75
N GLN A 136 2.42 6.76 -10.93
CA GLN A 136 1.78 8.08 -10.85
C GLN A 136 1.44 8.44 -9.41
N VAL A 137 1.62 9.71 -9.04
CA VAL A 137 1.10 10.28 -7.78
C VAL A 137 -0.20 11.01 -8.10
N MET A 138 -1.32 10.53 -7.57
CA MET A 138 -2.66 11.00 -7.95
C MET A 138 -3.13 12.19 -7.12
N CYS A 139 -2.94 12.11 -5.79
CA CYS A 139 -3.33 13.16 -4.87
C CYS A 139 -2.60 13.03 -3.54
N CYS A 140 -2.72 14.05 -2.70
CA CYS A 140 -2.26 14.04 -1.31
C CYS A 140 -3.43 14.43 -0.41
N ALA A 141 -3.75 13.59 0.56
CA ALA A 141 -4.78 13.81 1.57
C ALA A 141 -4.14 13.73 2.95
N PHE A 142 -4.08 14.87 3.66
CA PHE A 142 -3.52 14.97 5.02
C PHE A 142 -2.10 14.40 5.15
N GLY A 143 -1.24 14.60 4.14
CA GLY A 143 0.15 14.12 4.14
C GLY A 143 0.32 12.68 3.65
N SER A 144 -0.78 11.95 3.40
CA SER A 144 -0.76 10.65 2.73
C SER A 144 -0.96 10.85 1.23
N HIS A 145 -0.02 10.38 0.44
CA HIS A 145 -0.06 10.41 -1.02
C HIS A 145 -0.68 9.12 -1.54
N VAL A 146 -1.63 9.26 -2.46
CA VAL A 146 -2.18 8.13 -3.22
C VAL A 146 -1.35 7.97 -4.49
N MET A 147 -0.67 6.85 -4.60
CA MET A 147 0.19 6.50 -5.73
C MET A 147 -0.37 5.28 -6.45
N GLU A 148 -0.29 5.25 -7.77
CA GLU A 148 -0.69 4.10 -8.59
C GLU A 148 0.53 3.46 -9.25
N PHE A 149 0.67 2.14 -9.08
CA PHE A 149 1.65 1.31 -9.79
C PHE A 149 0.88 0.54 -10.87
N LEU A 150 1.21 0.79 -12.13
CA LEU A 150 0.42 0.38 -13.28
C LEU A 150 1.11 -0.75 -14.05
N LYS A 151 0.38 -1.81 -14.40
CA LYS A 151 0.93 -2.89 -15.24
C LYS A 151 1.17 -2.47 -16.69
N THR A 152 0.43 -1.47 -17.16
CA THR A 152 0.61 -0.84 -18.47
C THR A 152 1.15 0.58 -18.30
N ALA A 153 1.89 1.07 -19.28
CA ALA A 153 2.39 2.44 -19.33
C ALA A 153 1.26 3.45 -19.60
#